data_AF-A0A1A3QW20-F1
#
_entry.id   AF-A0A1A3QW20-F1
#
_cell.length_a   1.000
_cell.length_b   1.000
_cell.length_c   1.000
_cell.angle_alpha   90.00
_cell.angle_beta   90.00
_cell.angle_gamma   90.00
#
_symmetry.space_group_name_H-M   'P 1'
#
loop_
_entity.id
_entity.type
_entity.pdbx_description
1 polymer ?
#
loop_
_entity_poly.entity_id
_entity_poly.type
_entity_poly.pdbx_seq_one_letter_code
_entity_poly.pdbx_strand_id
1 'polypeptide(L)'
;MHHPAVLDEARRRSENLQLRLADRITAFAGSMNFVWIHAALFGVWMLFLEPSPWPTLTLVVSLEAIFLSTFVMIGQNRQAAFQQARADHDFQTQELELKTNTQLTREIHLLTEELHRRLLGPSS
;
A
#
# COMPACT_ATOMS: atom_id res chain seq x y z
N MET A 1 40.44 -2.38 27.64
CA MET A 1 39.22 -1.63 28.02
C MET A 1 38.48 -1.28 26.74
N HIS A 2 37.38 -1.99 26.43
CA HIS A 2 36.60 -1.76 25.21
C HIS A 2 35.73 -0.51 25.37
N HIS A 3 35.88 0.43 24.45
CA HIS A 3 35.23 1.73 24.46
C HIS A 3 33.72 1.57 24.14
N PRO A 4 32.80 2.10 24.97
CA PRO A 4 31.35 1.87 24.83
C PRO A 4 30.77 2.41 23.51
N ALA A 5 31.41 3.40 22.89
CA ALA A 5 30.98 3.97 21.62
C ALA A 5 31.04 2.98 20.44
N VAL A 6 31.98 2.02 20.44
CA VAL A 6 32.12 1.06 19.33
C VAL A 6 31.03 -0.02 19.36
N LEU A 7 30.48 -0.29 20.56
CA LEU A 7 29.38 -1.23 20.75
C LEU A 7 28.04 -0.62 20.31
N ASP A 8 27.81 0.67 20.58
CA ASP A 8 26.62 1.38 20.12
C ASP A 8 26.59 1.56 18.60
N GLU A 9 27.74 1.81 17.98
CA GLU A 9 27.83 1.98 16.53
C GLU A 9 27.67 0.63 15.79
N ALA A 10 28.18 -0.46 16.37
CA ALA A 10 27.91 -1.81 15.90
C ALA A 10 26.41 -2.18 16.06
N ARG A 11 25.78 -1.78 17.17
CA ARG A 11 24.35 -2.00 17.42
C ARG A 11 23.48 -1.21 16.44
N ARG A 12 23.72 0.08 16.23
CA ARG A 12 23.03 0.92 15.22
C ARG A 12 23.18 0.39 13.80
N ARG A 13 24.36 -0.14 13.46
CA ARG A 13 24.59 -0.76 12.14
C ARG A 13 23.83 -2.08 11.99
N SER A 14 23.75 -2.88 13.05
CA SER A 14 22.94 -4.11 13.05
C SER A 14 21.43 -3.81 12.97
N GLU A 15 20.96 -2.78 13.68
CA GLU A 15 19.57 -2.31 13.62
C GLU A 15 19.22 -1.80 12.23
N ASN A 16 20.08 -1.01 11.59
CA ASN A 16 19.85 -0.55 10.21
C ASN A 16 19.79 -1.72 9.20
N LEU A 17 20.65 -2.73 9.35
CA LEU A 17 20.64 -3.90 8.47
C LEU A 17 19.39 -4.75 8.69
N GLN A 18 19.02 -4.99 9.95
CA GLN A 18 17.78 -5.70 10.30
C GLN A 18 16.54 -4.94 9.84
N LEU A 19 16.49 -3.62 10.02
CA LEU A 19 15.37 -2.79 9.58
C LEU A 19 15.24 -2.83 8.05
N ARG A 20 16.35 -2.70 7.32
CA ARG A 20 16.35 -2.82 5.85
C ARG A 20 15.98 -4.22 5.38
N LEU A 21 16.41 -5.26 6.08
CA LEU A 21 16.04 -6.64 5.75
C LEU A 21 14.56 -6.87 6.04
N ALA A 22 14.05 -6.39 7.17
CA ALA A 22 12.64 -6.46 7.56
C ALA A 22 11.75 -5.70 6.56
N ASP A 23 12.15 -4.50 6.14
CA ASP A 23 11.44 -3.74 5.10
C ASP A 23 11.44 -4.46 3.76
N ARG A 24 12.56 -5.11 3.40
CA ARG A 24 12.70 -5.84 2.14
C ARG A 24 11.91 -7.14 2.15
N ILE A 25 11.86 -7.85 3.28
CA ILE A 25 10.99 -9.01 3.49
C ILE A 25 9.53 -8.56 3.46
N THR A 26 9.19 -7.44 4.09
CA THR A 26 7.81 -6.91 4.10
C THR A 26 7.38 -6.48 2.71
N ALA A 27 8.24 -5.81 1.95
CA ALA A 27 7.98 -5.46 0.56
C ALA A 27 7.88 -6.69 -0.35
N PHE A 28 8.70 -7.72 -0.10
CA PHE A 28 8.69 -8.97 -0.84
C PHE A 28 7.42 -9.78 -0.57
N ALA A 29 7.01 -9.88 0.70
CA ALA A 29 5.79 -10.56 1.16
C ALA A 29 4.51 -9.90 0.62
N GLY A 30 4.52 -8.58 0.40
CA GLY A 30 3.42 -7.85 -0.22
C GLY A 30 3.39 -7.87 -1.75
N SER A 31 4.37 -8.50 -2.41
CA SER A 31 4.52 -8.43 -3.87
C SER A 31 4.09 -9.73 -4.59
N MET A 32 3.55 -9.58 -5.81
CA MET A 32 3.18 -10.68 -6.71
C MET A 32 4.37 -11.61 -7.07
N ASN A 33 5.60 -11.15 -6.85
CA ASN A 33 6.83 -11.88 -7.15
C ASN A 33 7.02 -13.12 -6.27
N PHE A 34 6.50 -13.09 -5.03
CA PHE A 34 6.58 -14.21 -4.10
C PHE A 34 5.87 -15.45 -4.65
N VAL A 35 4.68 -15.25 -5.22
CA VAL A 35 3.84 -16.32 -5.80
C VAL A 35 4.55 -17.00 -6.96
N TRP A 36 5.19 -16.23 -7.84
CA TRP A 36 5.93 -16.76 -8.98
C TRP A 36 7.15 -17.59 -8.56
N ILE A 37 7.89 -17.14 -7.54
CA ILE A 37 9.03 -17.90 -7.01
C ILE A 37 8.56 -19.21 -6.39
N HIS A 38 7.44 -19.21 -5.64
CA HIS A 38 6.86 -20.44 -5.09
C HIS A 38 6.39 -21.39 -6.19
N ALA A 39 5.66 -20.89 -7.17
CA ALA A 39 5.21 -21.70 -8.30
C ALA A 39 6.39 -22.34 -9.06
N ALA A 40 7.47 -21.59 -9.28
CA ALA A 40 8.68 -22.10 -9.91
C ALA A 40 9.41 -23.13 -9.04
N LEU A 41 9.56 -22.87 -7.74
CA LEU A 41 10.19 -23.79 -6.79
C LEU A 41 9.41 -25.13 -6.73
N PHE A 42 8.08 -25.06 -6.57
CA PHE A 42 7.21 -26.24 -6.58
C PHE A 42 7.27 -26.99 -7.91
N GLY A 43 7.24 -26.27 -9.04
CA GLY A 43 7.35 -26.88 -10.36
C GLY A 43 8.68 -27.62 -10.56
N VAL A 44 9.79 -26.98 -10.21
CA VAL A 44 11.14 -27.58 -10.30
C VAL A 44 11.26 -28.77 -9.35
N TRP A 45 10.79 -28.63 -8.10
CA TRP A 45 10.89 -29.69 -7.10
C TRP A 45 10.03 -30.92 -7.46
N MET A 46 8.81 -30.70 -7.97
CA MET A 46 7.91 -31.75 -8.45
C MET A 46 8.50 -32.55 -9.63
N LEU A 47 9.27 -31.88 -10.50
CA LEU A 47 9.88 -32.51 -11.67
C LEU A 47 11.16 -33.29 -11.36
N PHE A 48 11.93 -32.92 -10.33
CA PHE A 48 13.31 -33.40 -10.17
C PHE A 48 13.61 -34.21 -8.90
N LEU A 49 12.80 -34.15 -7.83
CA LEU A 49 13.32 -34.51 -6.50
C LEU A 49 12.63 -35.62 -5.68
N GLU A 50 11.46 -36.18 -6.02
CA GLU A 50 10.94 -37.29 -5.18
C GLU A 50 9.89 -38.23 -5.85
N PRO A 51 10.08 -39.57 -5.81
CA PRO A 51 9.09 -40.57 -6.22
C PRO A 51 7.92 -40.81 -5.23
N SER A 52 7.99 -40.30 -3.98
CA SER A 52 6.96 -40.50 -2.94
C SER A 52 6.62 -39.20 -2.21
N PRO A 53 5.83 -38.30 -2.83
CA PRO A 53 5.73 -36.90 -2.39
C PRO A 53 4.67 -36.65 -1.29
N TRP A 54 3.60 -37.42 -1.23
CA TRP A 54 2.31 -36.91 -0.73
C TRP A 54 2.18 -36.59 0.78
N PRO A 55 2.67 -37.42 1.72
CA PRO A 55 2.35 -37.21 3.14
C PRO A 55 3.17 -36.09 3.80
N THR A 56 4.46 -36.00 3.47
CA THR A 56 5.38 -34.99 4.03
C THR A 56 5.17 -33.63 3.37
N LEU A 57 4.84 -33.60 2.07
CA LEU A 57 4.48 -32.37 1.35
C LEU A 57 3.31 -31.66 2.02
N THR A 58 2.21 -32.37 2.26
CA THR A 58 0.98 -31.76 2.75
C THR A 58 1.19 -31.11 4.12
N LEU A 59 2.04 -31.70 4.96
CA LEU A 59 2.35 -31.20 6.29
C LEU A 59 3.21 -29.92 6.22
N VAL A 60 4.28 -29.93 5.42
CA VAL A 60 5.14 -28.75 5.21
C VAL A 60 4.38 -27.61 4.52
N VAL A 61 3.61 -27.93 3.47
CA VAL A 61 2.76 -26.96 2.75
C VAL A 61 1.71 -26.36 3.67
N SER A 62 1.09 -27.14 4.56
CA SER A 62 0.09 -26.60 5.49
C SER A 62 0.70 -25.59 6.46
N LEU A 63 1.91 -25.86 6.95
CA LEU A 63 2.64 -24.93 7.82
C LEU A 63 3.06 -23.67 7.04
N GLU A 64 3.61 -23.86 5.85
CA GLU A 64 4.02 -22.78 4.96
C GLU A 64 2.83 -21.88 4.56
N ALA A 65 1.67 -22.47 4.29
CA ALA A 65 0.43 -21.75 3.95
C ALA A 65 -0.08 -20.88 5.10
N ILE A 66 0.02 -21.33 6.36
CA ILE A 66 -0.34 -20.52 7.54
C ILE A 66 0.59 -19.31 7.66
N PHE A 67 1.90 -19.52 7.50
CA PHE A 67 2.87 -18.43 7.48
C PHE A 67 2.58 -17.47 6.35
N LEU A 68 2.31 -17.99 5.15
CA LEU A 68 1.98 -17.22 3.96
C LEU A 68 0.73 -16.37 4.12
N SER A 69 -0.36 -16.97 4.60
CA SER A 69 -1.60 -16.27 4.88
C SER A 69 -1.39 -15.11 5.86
N THR A 70 -0.60 -15.35 6.91
CA THR A 70 -0.24 -14.31 7.89
C THR A 70 0.61 -13.20 7.25
N PHE A 71 1.60 -13.55 6.44
CA PHE A 71 2.44 -12.58 5.72
C PHE A 71 1.64 -11.77 4.69
N VAL A 72 0.75 -12.41 3.93
CA VAL A 72 -0.16 -11.75 2.98
C VAL A 72 -1.10 -10.81 3.72
N MET A 73 -1.66 -11.21 4.86
CA MET A 73 -2.52 -10.37 5.68
C MET A 73 -1.78 -9.12 6.20
N ILE A 74 -0.52 -9.26 6.63
CA ILE A 74 0.33 -8.12 7.01
C ILE A 74 0.60 -7.20 5.81
N GLY A 75 0.88 -7.77 4.63
CA GLY A 75 1.07 -7.02 3.38
C GLY A 75 -0.17 -6.25 2.96
N GLN A 76 -1.34 -6.90 3.02
CA GLN A 76 -2.65 -6.29 2.77
C GLN A 76 -2.94 -5.18 3.78
N ASN A 77 -2.67 -5.38 5.07
CA ASN A 77 -2.87 -4.36 6.10
C ASN A 77 -2.00 -3.12 5.87
N ARG A 78 -0.73 -3.30 5.45
CA ARG A 78 0.17 -2.20 5.10
C ARG A 78 -0.26 -1.47 3.83
N GLN A 79 -0.72 -2.22 2.82
CA GLN A 79 -1.24 -1.61 1.59
C GLN A 79 -2.55 -0.87 1.83
N ALA A 80 -3.43 -1.40 2.67
CA ALA A 80 -4.65 -0.73 3.12
C ALA A 80 -4.32 0.58 3.84
N ALA A 81 -3.36 0.58 4.76
CA ALA A 81 -2.91 1.80 5.44
C ALA A 81 -2.34 2.84 4.46
N PHE A 82 -1.56 2.42 3.45
CA PHE A 82 -1.02 3.32 2.43
C PHE A 82 -2.12 3.87 1.50
N GLN A 83 -3.06 3.03 1.09
CA GLN A 83 -4.22 3.45 0.29
C GLN A 83 -5.12 4.40 1.06
N GLN A 84 -5.28 4.19 2.37
CA GLN A 84 -6.08 5.04 3.23
C GLN A 84 -5.42 6.41 3.44
N ALA A 85 -4.10 6.45 3.65
CA ALA A 85 -3.34 7.71 3.69
C ALA A 85 -3.41 8.48 2.35
N ARG A 86 -3.37 7.76 1.23
CA ARG A 86 -3.54 8.36 -0.11
C ARG A 86 -4.97 8.87 -0.33
N ALA A 87 -5.97 8.10 0.09
CA ALA A 87 -7.36 8.49 0.00
C ALA A 87 -7.66 9.73 0.85
N ASP A 88 -7.12 9.84 2.07
CA ASP A 88 -7.29 11.03 2.92
C ASP A 88 -6.72 12.30 2.26
N HIS A 89 -5.60 12.18 1.55
CA HIS A 89 -5.03 13.29 0.78
C HIS A 89 -5.88 13.67 -0.44
N ASP A 90 -6.40 12.67 -1.16
CA ASP A 90 -7.30 12.88 -2.30
C ASP A 90 -8.66 13.44 -1.85
N PHE A 91 -9.15 13.08 -0.66
CA PHE A 91 -10.38 13.61 -0.06
C PHE A 91 -10.28 15.11 0.22
N GLN A 92 -9.18 15.58 0.80
CA GLN A 92 -8.99 17.03 1.05
C GLN A 92 -8.96 17.82 -0.26
N THR A 93 -8.37 17.24 -1.31
CA THR A 93 -8.30 17.86 -2.63
C THR A 93 -9.68 17.94 -3.27
N GLN A 94 -10.46 16.86 -3.22
CA GLN A 94 -11.82 16.82 -3.75
C GLN A 94 -12.79 17.74 -2.98
N GLU A 95 -12.67 17.84 -1.66
CA GLU A 95 -13.55 18.72 -0.87
C GLU A 95 -13.29 20.20 -1.18
N LEU A 96 -12.02 20.57 -1.40
CA LEU A 96 -11.63 21.92 -1.83
C LEU A 96 -12.17 22.22 -3.23
N GLU A 97 -11.98 21.30 -4.18
CA GLU A 97 -12.52 21.43 -5.54
C GLU A 97 -14.04 21.58 -5.54
N LEU A 98 -14.77 20.78 -4.74
CA LEU A 98 -16.23 20.85 -4.66
C LEU A 98 -16.70 22.19 -4.07
N LYS A 99 -16.04 22.70 -3.03
CA LYS A 99 -16.33 24.02 -2.45
C LYS A 99 -16.10 25.14 -3.46
N THR A 100 -14.97 25.10 -4.16
CA THR A 100 -14.65 26.08 -5.20
C THR A 100 -15.65 26.00 -6.36
N ASN A 101 -16.03 24.81 -6.81
CA ASN A 101 -17.02 24.64 -7.89
C ASN A 101 -18.41 25.17 -7.49
N THR A 102 -18.81 24.91 -6.24
CA THR A 102 -20.09 25.40 -5.69
C THR A 102 -20.08 26.93 -5.56
N GLN A 103 -18.97 27.52 -5.12
CA GLN A 103 -18.81 28.98 -5.05
C GLN A 103 -18.85 29.62 -6.43
N LEU A 104 -18.10 29.07 -7.40
CA LEU A 104 -18.11 29.55 -8.79
C LEU A 104 -19.51 29.47 -9.39
N THR A 105 -20.23 28.37 -9.18
CA THR A 105 -21.62 28.22 -9.66
C THR A 105 -22.54 29.28 -9.03
N ARG A 106 -22.37 29.57 -7.73
CA ARG A 106 -23.15 30.60 -7.04
C ARG A 106 -22.84 32.00 -7.57
N GLU A 107 -21.56 32.32 -7.78
CA GLU A 107 -21.17 33.62 -8.36
C GLU A 107 -21.68 33.78 -9.80
N ILE A 108 -21.57 32.74 -10.63
CA ILE A 108 -22.13 32.74 -11.99
C ILE A 108 -23.64 32.96 -11.93
N HIS A 109 -24.34 32.30 -11.02
CA HIS A 109 -25.79 32.47 -10.85
C HIS A 109 -26.15 33.91 -10.46
N LEU A 110 -25.44 34.50 -9.49
CA LEU A 110 -25.64 35.89 -9.07
C LEU A 110 -25.35 36.89 -10.18
N LEU A 111 -24.24 36.70 -10.91
CA LEU A 111 -23.89 37.53 -12.06
C LEU A 111 -24.93 37.41 -13.17
N THR A 112 -25.47 36.20 -13.40
CA THR A 112 -26.52 35.95 -14.39
C THR A 112 -27.84 36.62 -13.99
N GLU A 113 -28.25 36.55 -12.73
CA GLU A 113 -29.44 37.26 -12.23
C GLU A 113 -29.30 38.78 -12.35
N GLU A 114 -28.14 39.33 -11.98
CA GLU A 114 -27.87 40.77 -12.07
C GLU A 114 -27.90 41.24 -13.53
N LEU A 115 -27.29 40.47 -14.44
CA LEU A 115 -27.27 40.76 -15.87
C LEU A 115 -28.67 40.63 -16.50
N HIS A 116 -29.44 39.62 -16.10
CA HIS A 116 -30.84 39.44 -16.51
C HIS A 116 -31.72 40.60 -16.02
N ARG A 117 -31.55 41.03 -14.76
CA ARG A 117 -32.26 42.17 -14.18
C ARG A 117 -31.93 43.48 -14.89
N ARG A 118 -30.69 43.67 -15.35
CA ARG A 118 -30.29 44.87 -16.11
C ARG A 118 -30.77 44.85 -17.55
N LEU A 119 -30.85 43.68 -18.19
CA LEU A 119 -31.37 43.53 -19.57
C LEU A 119 -32.90 43.59 -19.65
N LEU A 120 -33.62 43.19 -18.59
CA LEU A 120 -35.09 43.26 -18.51
C LEU A 120 -35.61 44.40 -17.63
N GLY A 121 -34.71 45.18 -17.03
CA GLY A 121 -35.05 46.44 -16.34
C GLY A 121 -35.61 47.44 -17.36
N PRO A 122 -36.65 48.21 -16.97
CA PRO A 122 -37.67 48.68 -17.89
C PRO A 122 -37.08 49.52 -19.02
N SER A 123 -37.32 49.07 -20.25
CA SER A 123 -37.32 49.93 -21.43
C SER A 123 -38.30 51.07 -21.18
N SER A 124 -37.77 52.23 -20.80
CA SER A 124 -38.45 53.53 -20.92
C SER A 124 -38.82 53.81 -22.36
#